data_AF-A0A1Y3BEV1-F1
#
_entry.id   AF-A0A1Y3BEV1-F1
#
_cell.length_a   1.000
_cell.length_b   1.000
_cell.length_c   1.000
_cell.angle_alpha   90.00
_cell.angle_beta   90.00
_cell.angle_gamma   90.00
#
_symmetry.space_group_name_H-M   'P 1'
#
loop_
_entity.id
_entity.type
_entity.pdbx_description
1 polymer ?
#
loop_
_entity_poly.entity_id
_entity_poly.type
_entity_poly.pdbx_seq_one_letter_code
_entity_poly.pdbx_strand_id
1 'polypeptide(L)'
;MAPCNMRCNTCGDYIARGKKFNARKETVDNEEYLGLKVFRFYFKCPRCMQEITFKTDPKSYDYTVEHGATPNFKALKLAEQQAIEEQKEKEEEERLNPMKMLENRTKASRREMENLEALEDLKEMNQREVAINYDDLLKKKKEELEQELKRQEAEDEMFIKSIFHHKDDDCDQGEDEKEIIEEYEETVLNSSTCKEISTNEQQTQMPI
;
A
#
# COMPACT_ATOMS: atom_id res chain seq x y z
N MET A 1 -5.45 31.20 4.38
CA MET A 1 -5.71 29.85 3.85
C MET A 1 -5.06 28.84 4.77
N ALA A 2 -5.60 27.63 4.91
CA ALA A 2 -4.98 26.59 5.73
C ALA A 2 -3.60 26.19 5.16
N PRO A 3 -2.50 26.26 5.94
CA PRO A 3 -1.15 26.06 5.43
C PRO A 3 -0.79 24.59 5.17
N CYS A 4 -1.31 23.68 5.99
CA CYS A 4 -1.08 22.25 5.92
C CYS A 4 -2.40 21.47 5.88
N ASN A 5 -2.33 20.19 5.51
CA ASN A 5 -3.44 19.27 5.72
C ASN A 5 -3.56 18.94 7.21
N MET A 6 -4.79 18.89 7.71
CA MET A 6 -5.01 18.59 9.13
C MET A 6 -6.36 17.93 9.33
N ARG A 7 -6.46 17.16 10.40
CA ARG A 7 -7.70 16.55 10.88
C ARG A 7 -8.15 17.27 12.14
N CYS A 8 -9.42 17.67 12.19
CA CYS A 8 -9.99 18.23 13.42
C CYS A 8 -10.14 17.14 14.48
N ASN A 9 -9.69 17.41 15.70
CA ASN A 9 -9.69 16.42 16.78
C ASN A 9 -11.12 16.12 17.30
N THR A 10 -12.04 17.08 17.21
CA THR A 10 -13.40 16.94 17.76
C THR A 10 -14.35 16.19 16.81
N CYS A 11 -14.33 16.51 15.52
CA CYS A 11 -15.29 15.99 14.55
C CYS A 11 -14.69 15.06 13.50
N GLY A 12 -13.37 14.88 13.51
CA GLY A 12 -12.65 14.06 12.55
C GLY A 12 -12.66 14.59 11.12
N ASP A 13 -13.18 15.80 10.88
CA ASP A 13 -13.23 16.40 9.54
C ASP A 13 -11.82 16.74 9.05
N TYR A 14 -11.56 16.43 7.78
CA TYR A 14 -10.27 16.69 7.15
C TYR A 14 -10.29 18.05 6.45
N ILE A 15 -9.33 18.89 6.81
CA ILE A 15 -9.11 20.19 6.22
C ILE A 15 -7.95 20.06 5.24
N ALA A 16 -8.26 20.20 3.95
CA ALA A 16 -7.26 20.20 2.89
C ALA A 16 -6.39 21.47 2.95
N ARG A 17 -5.14 21.32 2.50
CA ARG A 17 -4.23 22.45 2.29
C ARG A 17 -4.86 23.46 1.33
N GLY A 18 -4.75 24.74 1.64
CA GLY A 18 -5.25 25.82 0.79
C GLY A 18 -6.74 26.15 0.99
N LYS A 19 -7.48 25.44 1.86
CA LYS A 19 -8.87 25.82 2.18
C LYS A 19 -8.93 27.25 2.73
N LYS A 20 -9.84 28.07 2.19
CA LYS A 20 -10.00 29.48 2.57
C LYS A 20 -10.84 29.58 3.85
N PHE A 21 -10.36 30.36 4.81
CA PHE A 21 -11.04 30.62 6.07
C PHE A 21 -10.90 32.09 6.43
N ASN A 22 -11.94 32.62 7.09
CA ASN A 22 -11.83 33.87 7.81
C ASN A 22 -11.18 33.54 9.16
N ALA A 23 -10.02 34.14 9.43
CA ALA A 23 -9.24 33.88 10.62
C ALA A 23 -8.97 35.19 11.36
N ARG A 24 -8.95 35.14 12.70
CA ARG A 24 -8.46 36.25 13.52
C ARG A 24 -6.94 36.13 13.63
N LYS A 25 -6.22 37.25 13.56
CA LYS A 25 -4.77 37.31 13.71
C LYS A 25 -4.44 37.96 15.04
N GLU A 26 -3.56 37.32 15.81
CA GLU A 26 -2.99 37.84 17.04
C GLU A 26 -1.46 37.81 16.93
N THR A 27 -0.80 38.80 17.53
CA THR A 27 0.67 38.81 17.65
C THR A 27 1.01 38.18 19.00
N VAL A 28 1.90 37.18 19.00
CA VAL A 28 2.33 36.53 20.23
C VAL A 28 3.49 37.33 20.82
N ASP A 29 3.26 38.04 21.91
CA ASP A 29 4.28 38.92 22.51
C ASP A 29 5.44 38.16 23.19
N ASN A 30 5.23 36.89 23.53
CA ASN A 30 6.20 36.10 24.29
C ASN A 30 7.25 35.40 23.41
N GLU A 31 7.10 35.42 22.08
CA GLU A 31 7.90 34.63 21.16
C GLU A 31 8.32 35.47 19.95
N GLU A 32 9.55 35.97 19.98
CA GLU A 32 10.21 36.61 18.85
C GLU A 32 11.43 35.78 18.44
N TYR A 33 11.60 35.57 17.13
CA TYR A 33 12.74 34.83 16.60
C TYR A 33 13.64 35.77 15.80
N LEU A 34 14.84 36.07 16.31
CA LEU A 34 15.80 36.97 15.67
C LEU A 34 15.17 38.35 15.30
N GLY A 35 14.21 38.83 16.11
CA GLY A 35 13.47 40.08 15.87
C GLY A 35 12.26 39.96 14.93
N LEU A 36 11.93 38.75 14.46
CA LEU A 36 10.71 38.47 13.71
C LEU A 36 9.58 38.11 14.68
N LYS A 37 8.44 38.80 14.53
CA LYS A 37 7.24 38.56 15.33
C LYS A 37 6.55 37.28 14.90
N VAL A 38 6.19 36.46 15.88
CA VAL A 38 5.38 35.25 15.66
C VAL A 38 3.90 35.62 15.69
N PHE A 39 3.14 35.12 14.72
CA PHE A 39 1.70 35.32 14.65
C PHE A 39 0.97 34.04 15.00
N ARG A 40 -0.13 34.21 15.73
CA ARG A 40 -1.11 33.17 16.00
C ARG A 40 -2.39 33.48 15.26
N PHE A 41 -2.94 32.49 14.58
CA PHE A 41 -4.17 32.58 13.85
C PHE A 41 -5.19 31.64 14.44
N TYR A 42 -6.44 32.10 14.51
CA TYR A 42 -7.56 31.29 14.95
C TYR A 42 -8.61 31.24 13.87
N PHE A 43 -9.08 30.05 13.56
CA PHE A 43 -10.18 29.83 12.64
C PHE A 43 -11.11 28.76 13.19
N LYS A 44 -12.34 28.72 12.68
CA LYS A 44 -13.34 27.75 13.11
C LYS A 44 -13.43 26.59 12.13
N CYS A 45 -13.56 25.38 12.65
CA CYS A 45 -13.91 24.21 11.83
C CYS A 45 -15.30 24.42 11.21
N PRO A 46 -15.50 24.10 9.91
CA PRO A 46 -16.80 24.27 9.26
C PRO A 46 -17.89 23.34 9.81
N ARG A 47 -17.51 22.20 10.42
CA ARG A 47 -18.46 21.19 10.90
C ARG A 47 -18.84 21.37 12.38
N CYS A 48 -17.85 21.46 13.28
CA CYS A 48 -18.09 21.53 14.74
C CYS A 48 -17.91 22.92 15.34
N MET A 49 -17.58 23.94 14.54
CA MET A 49 -17.30 25.31 14.99
C MET A 49 -16.20 25.45 16.05
N GLN A 50 -15.47 24.37 16.36
CA GLN A 50 -14.32 24.37 17.25
C GLN A 50 -13.24 25.31 16.70
N GLU A 51 -12.63 26.07 17.60
CA GLU A 51 -11.51 26.94 17.27
C GLU A 51 -10.23 26.12 17.15
N ILE A 52 -9.56 26.27 16.01
CA ILE A 52 -8.27 25.66 15.71
C ILE A 52 -7.25 26.79 15.63
N THR A 53 -6.10 26.58 16.28
CA THR A 53 -5.04 27.60 16.38
C THR A 53 -3.76 27.12 15.71
N PHE A 54 -3.16 28.02 14.92
CA PHE A 54 -1.85 27.79 14.32
C PHE A 54 -0.93 28.98 14.58
N LYS A 55 0.34 28.66 14.80
CA LYS A 55 1.45 29.58 15.06
C LYS A 55 2.42 29.53 13.89
N THR A 56 3.01 30.67 13.52
CA THR A 56 4.06 30.75 12.50
C THR A 56 5.43 30.42 13.11
N ASP A 57 6.20 29.51 12.51
CA ASP A 57 7.55 29.15 12.99
C ASP A 57 8.64 29.62 12.01
N PRO A 58 9.25 30.80 12.24
CA PRO A 58 10.24 31.37 11.34
C PRO A 58 11.53 30.54 11.21
N LYS A 59 11.85 29.68 12.19
CA LYS A 59 13.03 28.80 12.15
C LYS A 59 12.91 27.69 11.09
N SER A 60 11.70 27.16 10.88
CA SER A 60 11.46 26.02 9.99
C SER A 60 10.68 26.36 8.72
N TYR A 61 10.30 27.64 8.55
CA TYR A 61 9.45 28.12 7.46
C TYR A 61 8.06 27.43 7.41
N ASP A 62 7.65 26.78 8.50
CA ASP A 62 6.39 26.05 8.63
C ASP A 62 5.45 26.75 9.63
N TYR A 63 4.25 26.16 9.77
CA TYR A 63 3.29 26.52 10.81
C TYR A 63 3.09 25.35 11.77
N THR A 64 3.12 25.61 13.06
CA THR A 64 2.79 24.64 14.11
C THR A 64 1.34 24.79 14.55
N VAL A 65 0.65 23.66 14.63
CA VAL A 65 -0.72 23.59 15.16
C VAL A 65 -0.64 23.42 16.68
N GLU A 66 -1.20 24.36 17.44
CA GLU A 66 -1.22 24.29 18.91
C GLU A 66 -2.47 23.56 19.42
N HIS A 67 -3.66 24.01 18.99
CA HIS A 67 -4.93 23.49 19.50
C HIS A 67 -5.92 23.14 18.38
N GLY A 68 -6.74 22.11 18.63
CA GLY A 68 -7.95 21.81 17.86
C GLY A 68 -7.77 20.92 16.62
N ALA A 69 -6.53 20.67 16.18
CA ALA A 69 -6.27 19.80 15.04
C ALA A 69 -4.95 19.04 15.14
N THR A 70 -4.88 17.93 14.42
CA THR A 70 -3.66 17.14 14.25
C THR A 70 -3.26 17.17 12.78
N PRO A 71 -2.04 17.64 12.42
CA PRO A 71 -1.55 17.56 11.05
C PRO A 71 -1.23 16.12 10.66
N ASN A 72 -1.51 15.75 9.40
CA ASN A 72 -1.37 14.36 8.96
C ASN A 72 0.10 13.94 8.79
N PHE A 73 1.01 14.88 8.52
CA PHE A 73 2.43 14.62 8.22
C PHE A 73 3.32 14.31 9.44
N LYS A 74 2.78 14.22 10.66
CA LYS A 74 3.60 14.01 11.87
C LYS A 74 4.42 12.72 11.84
N ALA A 75 3.88 11.64 11.27
CA ALA A 75 4.57 10.34 11.23
C ALA A 75 5.82 10.36 10.34
N LEU A 76 5.70 10.89 9.11
CA LEU A 76 6.82 10.99 8.18
C LEU A 76 7.93 11.90 8.75
N LYS A 77 7.56 13.07 9.28
CA LYS A 77 8.52 14.04 9.83
C LYS A 77 9.24 13.50 11.06
N LEU A 78 8.55 12.73 11.92
CA LEU A 78 9.16 12.09 13.07
C LEU A 78 10.15 10.99 12.65
N ALA A 79 9.77 10.16 11.68
CA ALA A 79 10.65 9.11 11.16
C ALA A 79 11.91 9.69 10.50
N GLU A 80 11.77 10.78 9.74
CA GLU A 80 12.91 11.49 9.15
C GLU A 80 13.83 12.09 10.23
N GLN A 81 13.27 12.71 11.26
CA GLN A 81 14.05 13.26 12.38
C GLN A 81 14.82 12.17 13.12
N GLN A 82 14.18 11.03 13.41
CA GLN A 82 14.83 9.88 14.04
C GLN A 82 15.96 9.31 13.18
N ALA A 83 15.75 9.21 11.86
CA ALA A 83 16.78 8.74 10.94
C ALA A 83 17.99 9.70 10.90
N ILE A 84 17.75 11.01 10.94
CA ILE A 84 18.82 12.02 10.97
C ILE A 84 19.58 11.95 12.30
N GLU A 85 18.89 11.78 13.43
CA GLU A 85 19.52 11.64 14.75
C GLU A 85 20.38 10.38 14.82
N GLU A 86 19.87 9.24 14.35
CA GLU A 86 20.61 7.98 14.31
C GLU A 86 21.85 8.08 13.39
N GLN A 87 21.73 8.77 12.25
CA GLN A 87 22.87 9.01 11.35
C GLN A 87 23.94 9.89 12.01
N LYS A 88 23.53 10.96 12.70
CA LYS A 88 24.46 11.83 13.42
C LYS A 88 25.15 11.11 14.57
N GLU A 89 24.42 10.29 15.32
CA GLU A 89 24.99 9.49 16.39
C GLU A 89 26.06 8.53 15.84
N LYS A 90 25.77 7.83 14.74
CA LYS A 90 26.76 6.97 14.04
C LYS A 90 27.98 7.77 13.59
N GLU A 91 27.79 8.95 13.00
CA GLU A 91 28.88 9.80 12.55
C GLU A 91 29.73 10.30 13.75
N GLU A 92 29.10 10.69 14.84
CA GLU A 92 29.81 11.09 16.07
C GLU A 92 30.61 9.93 16.65
N GLU A 93 30.06 8.72 16.71
CA GLU A 93 30.76 7.53 17.17
C GLU A 93 31.99 7.19 16.30
N GLU A 94 31.88 7.36 14.98
CA GLU A 94 32.98 7.20 14.02
C GLU A 94 34.04 8.29 14.18
N ARG A 95 33.63 9.54 14.43
CA ARG A 95 34.55 10.65 14.69
C ARG A 95 35.30 10.51 16.00
N LEU A 96 34.63 10.00 17.04
CA LEU A 96 35.24 9.76 18.35
C LEU A 96 36.23 8.58 18.32
N ASN A 97 35.99 7.58 17.45
CA ASN A 97 36.80 6.36 17.39
C ASN A 97 37.39 6.09 15.98
N PRO A 98 38.68 6.38 15.74
CA PRO A 98 39.31 6.19 14.43
C PRO A 98 39.35 4.72 13.97
N MET A 99 39.38 3.75 14.90
CA MET A 99 39.29 2.32 14.55
C MET A 99 37.92 1.93 14.01
N LYS A 100 36.83 2.50 14.54
CA LYS A 100 35.46 2.22 14.08
C LYS A 100 35.21 2.77 12.66
N MET A 101 35.75 3.95 12.37
CA MET A 101 35.75 4.51 11.01
C MET A 101 36.46 3.57 10.01
N LEU A 102 37.62 3.03 10.39
CA LEU A 102 38.36 2.10 9.54
C LEU A 102 37.58 0.79 9.31
N GLU A 103 36.99 0.22 10.37
CA GLU A 103 36.15 -0.97 10.28
C GLU A 103 34.95 -0.76 9.36
N ASN A 104 34.23 0.36 9.51
CA ASN A 104 33.08 0.68 8.67
C ASN A 104 33.47 0.88 7.21
N ARG A 105 34.62 1.51 6.94
CA ARG A 105 35.15 1.66 5.57
C ARG A 105 35.50 0.31 4.94
N THR A 106 36.17 -0.59 5.68
CA THR A 106 36.48 -1.94 5.18
C THR A 106 35.21 -2.76 4.97
N LYS A 107 34.23 -2.64 5.88
CA LYS A 107 32.92 -3.32 5.76
C LYS A 107 32.11 -2.81 4.57
N ALA A 108 32.11 -1.51 4.32
CA ALA A 108 31.48 -0.90 3.15
C ALA A 108 32.12 -1.41 1.85
N SER A 109 33.45 -1.35 1.76
CA SER A 109 34.19 -1.87 0.60
C SER A 109 33.95 -3.36 0.37
N ARG A 110 33.87 -4.17 1.44
CA ARG A 110 33.55 -5.59 1.34
C ARG A 110 32.14 -5.83 0.79
N ARG A 111 31.13 -5.12 1.30
CA ARG A 111 29.75 -5.22 0.78
C ARG A 111 29.65 -4.78 -0.68
N GLU A 112 30.40 -3.74 -1.07
CA GLU A 112 30.45 -3.30 -2.47
C GLU A 112 31.04 -4.39 -3.38
N MET A 113 32.11 -5.06 -2.95
CA MET A 113 32.68 -6.20 -3.69
C MET A 113 31.69 -7.38 -3.79
N GLU A 114 31.05 -7.75 -2.67
CA GLU A 114 30.05 -8.83 -2.64
C GLU A 114 28.84 -8.51 -3.55
N ASN A 115 28.41 -7.25 -3.58
CA ASN A 115 27.32 -6.82 -4.47
C ASN A 115 27.73 -6.85 -5.95
N LEU A 116 28.98 -6.48 -6.27
CA LEU A 116 29.49 -6.56 -7.64
C LEU A 116 29.61 -8.01 -8.12
N GLU A 117 30.12 -8.90 -7.27
CA GLU A 117 30.20 -10.34 -7.54
C GLU A 117 28.79 -10.91 -7.77
N ALA A 118 27.81 -10.61 -6.91
CA ALA A 118 26.44 -11.05 -7.10
C ALA A 118 25.80 -10.54 -8.40
N LEU A 119 26.12 -9.31 -8.81
CA LEU A 119 25.66 -8.77 -10.09
C LEU A 119 26.35 -9.44 -11.29
N GLU A 120 27.64 -9.75 -11.18
CA GLU A 120 28.38 -10.49 -12.20
C GLU A 120 27.85 -11.92 -12.35
N ASP A 121 27.57 -12.62 -11.25
CA ASP A 121 26.95 -13.94 -11.26
C ASP A 121 25.58 -13.93 -11.93
N LEU A 122 24.72 -12.97 -11.59
CA LEU A 122 23.41 -12.80 -12.22
C LEU A 122 23.52 -12.48 -13.71
N LYS A 123 24.51 -11.66 -14.09
CA LYS A 123 24.78 -11.35 -15.48
C LYS A 123 25.29 -12.58 -16.23
N GLU A 124 26.15 -13.38 -15.62
CA GLU A 124 26.64 -14.63 -16.21
C GLU A 124 25.50 -15.65 -16.38
N MET A 125 24.65 -15.83 -15.38
CA MET A 125 23.45 -16.68 -15.47
C MET A 125 22.55 -16.21 -16.63
N ASN A 126 22.21 -14.92 -16.68
CA ASN A 126 21.41 -14.36 -17.77
C ASN A 126 22.09 -14.52 -19.15
N GLN A 127 23.42 -14.40 -19.22
CA GLN A 127 24.19 -14.60 -20.46
C GLN A 127 24.19 -16.06 -20.92
N ARG A 128 24.26 -17.02 -19.98
CA ARG A 128 24.11 -18.46 -20.28
C ARG A 128 22.70 -18.80 -20.73
N GLU A 129 21.70 -18.09 -20.23
CA GLU A 129 20.28 -18.27 -20.56
C GLU A 129 19.85 -17.58 -21.88
N VAL A 130 20.77 -17.03 -22.68
CA VAL A 130 20.40 -16.27 -23.88
C VAL A 130 19.72 -17.12 -24.96
N ALA A 131 18.54 -16.63 -25.34
CA ALA A 131 17.65 -16.98 -26.45
C ALA A 131 16.54 -18.02 -26.21
N ILE A 132 16.05 -18.16 -24.97
CA ILE A 132 14.71 -18.74 -24.79
C ILE A 132 13.68 -17.62 -24.98
N ASN A 133 12.92 -17.69 -26.07
CA ASN A 133 11.83 -16.76 -26.35
C ASN A 133 10.67 -17.07 -25.38
N TYR A 134 10.57 -16.32 -24.28
CA TYR A 134 9.58 -16.56 -23.23
C TYR A 134 8.15 -16.61 -23.77
N ASP A 135 7.85 -15.79 -24.78
CA ASP A 135 6.55 -15.79 -25.46
C ASP A 135 6.21 -17.13 -26.14
N ASP A 136 7.20 -17.78 -26.75
CA ASP A 136 7.00 -19.07 -27.43
C ASP A 136 6.88 -20.23 -26.42
N LEU A 137 7.59 -20.13 -25.29
CA LEU A 137 7.51 -21.13 -24.22
C LEU A 137 6.19 -21.03 -23.46
N LEU A 138 5.71 -19.81 -23.21
CA LEU A 138 4.38 -19.58 -22.63
C LEU A 138 3.27 -20.07 -23.56
N LYS A 139 3.38 -19.85 -24.88
CA LYS A 139 2.41 -20.36 -25.86
C LYS A 139 2.34 -21.88 -25.83
N LYS A 140 3.48 -22.58 -25.91
CA LYS A 140 3.52 -24.06 -25.85
C LYS A 140 2.90 -24.59 -24.56
N LYS A 141 3.23 -23.99 -23.41
CA LYS A 141 2.67 -24.42 -22.13
C LYS A 141 1.16 -24.19 -22.06
N LYS A 142 0.66 -23.10 -22.65
CA LYS A 142 -0.77 -22.80 -22.73
C LYS A 142 -1.50 -23.78 -23.63
N GLU A 143 -0.92 -24.12 -24.78
CA GLU A 143 -1.45 -25.14 -25.70
C GLU A 143 -1.49 -26.53 -25.05
N GLU A 144 -0.45 -26.93 -24.32
CA GLU A 144 -0.43 -28.19 -23.56
C GLU A 144 -1.53 -28.23 -22.49
N LEU A 145 -1.72 -27.13 -21.76
CA LEU A 145 -2.73 -27.04 -20.71
C LEU A 145 -4.15 -27.10 -21.29
N GLU A 146 -4.37 -26.43 -22.43
CA GLU A 146 -5.65 -26.42 -23.13
C GLU A 146 -5.98 -27.80 -23.75
N GLN A 147 -4.97 -28.56 -24.18
CA GLN A 147 -5.14 -29.94 -24.65
C GLN A 147 -5.48 -30.90 -23.51
N GLU A 148 -4.78 -30.80 -22.37
CA GLU A 148 -5.07 -31.66 -21.21
C GLU A 148 -6.47 -31.38 -20.66
N LEU A 149 -6.87 -30.12 -20.62
CA LEU A 149 -8.20 -29.71 -20.15
C LEU A 149 -9.30 -30.25 -21.09
N LYS A 150 -9.11 -30.18 -22.41
CA LYS A 150 -10.01 -30.84 -23.38
C LYS A 150 -10.08 -32.36 -23.23
N ARG A 151 -8.97 -33.01 -22.87
CA ARG A 151 -8.96 -34.46 -22.64
C ARG A 151 -9.78 -34.81 -21.39
N GLN A 152 -9.61 -34.05 -20.32
CA GLN A 152 -10.40 -34.19 -19.09
C GLN A 152 -11.88 -33.93 -19.35
N GLU A 153 -12.24 -32.85 -20.06
CA GLU A 153 -13.63 -32.57 -20.43
C GLU A 153 -14.25 -33.72 -21.25
N ALA A 154 -13.51 -34.32 -22.19
CA ALA A 154 -14.02 -35.45 -22.96
C ALA A 154 -14.17 -36.73 -22.12
N GLU A 155 -13.24 -37.00 -21.20
CA GLU A 155 -13.33 -38.11 -20.24
C GLU A 155 -14.55 -37.91 -19.31
N ASP A 156 -14.77 -36.70 -18.82
CA ASP A 156 -15.92 -36.31 -18.00
C ASP A 156 -17.23 -36.41 -18.79
N GLU A 157 -17.27 -35.95 -20.06
CA GLU A 157 -18.44 -36.10 -20.93
C GLU A 157 -18.77 -37.58 -21.22
N MET A 158 -17.76 -38.42 -21.44
CA MET A 158 -17.95 -39.86 -21.61
C MET A 158 -18.45 -40.52 -20.32
N PHE A 159 -17.92 -40.10 -19.17
CA PHE A 159 -18.35 -40.56 -17.86
C PHE A 159 -19.80 -40.14 -17.57
N ILE A 160 -20.15 -38.87 -17.79
CA ILE A 160 -21.51 -38.34 -17.72
C ILE A 160 -22.43 -39.16 -18.65
N LYS A 161 -22.05 -39.37 -19.91
CA LYS A 161 -22.86 -40.14 -20.86
C LYS A 161 -23.10 -41.58 -20.39
N SER A 162 -22.12 -42.23 -19.76
CA SER A 162 -22.27 -43.57 -19.19
C SER A 162 -23.21 -43.60 -17.97
N ILE A 163 -23.24 -42.54 -17.17
CA ILE A 163 -24.13 -42.39 -16.00
C ILE A 163 -25.56 -42.05 -16.44
N PHE A 164 -25.73 -41.19 -17.45
CA PHE A 164 -27.05 -40.80 -17.94
C PHE A 164 -27.72 -41.89 -18.81
N HIS A 165 -26.98 -42.72 -19.54
CA HIS A 165 -27.56 -43.88 -20.26
C HIS A 165 -28.08 -45.00 -19.34
N HIS A 166 -27.75 -44.98 -18.05
CA HIS A 166 -28.25 -45.95 -17.07
C HIS A 166 -29.50 -45.50 -16.31
N LYS A 167 -30.10 -44.35 -16.67
CA LYS A 167 -31.34 -43.84 -16.05
C LYS A 167 -32.56 -43.82 -16.97
N ASP A 168 -32.46 -44.33 -18.20
CA ASP A 168 -33.61 -44.43 -19.11
C ASP A 168 -34.46 -45.71 -18.88
N ASP A 169 -34.08 -46.56 -17.92
CA ASP A 169 -34.91 -47.66 -17.43
C ASP A 169 -35.37 -47.34 -15.99
N ASP A 170 -36.65 -46.97 -15.86
CA ASP A 170 -37.46 -46.72 -14.65
C ASP A 170 -37.47 -45.29 -14.04
N CYS A 171 -38.37 -44.42 -14.55
CA CYS A 171 -39.59 -44.04 -13.82
C CYS A 171 -40.51 -43.07 -14.60
N ASP A 172 -41.74 -43.54 -14.87
CA ASP A 172 -42.91 -42.69 -15.13
C ASP A 172 -43.43 -42.16 -13.78
N GLN A 173 -43.20 -40.87 -13.50
CA GLN A 173 -44.08 -40.04 -12.69
C GLN A 173 -43.74 -38.57 -12.96
N GLY A 174 -44.49 -37.98 -13.90
CA GLY A 174 -44.54 -36.55 -14.06
C GLY A 174 -45.20 -35.90 -12.85
N GLU A 175 -44.49 -34.94 -12.26
CA GLU A 175 -44.94 -33.74 -11.54
C GLU A 175 -43.82 -33.35 -10.55
N ASP A 176 -42.65 -32.90 -11.02
CA ASP A 176 -41.62 -32.24 -10.17
C ASP A 176 -40.54 -31.46 -10.98
N GLU A 177 -40.48 -31.61 -12.32
CA GLU A 177 -39.45 -30.97 -13.15
C GLU A 177 -39.53 -29.43 -13.23
N LYS A 178 -40.59 -28.81 -12.71
CA LYS A 178 -40.71 -27.34 -12.65
C LYS A 178 -40.16 -26.73 -11.37
N GLU A 179 -40.17 -27.44 -10.25
CA GLU A 179 -39.63 -26.93 -8.98
C GLU A 179 -38.10 -26.98 -8.95
N ILE A 180 -37.48 -27.98 -9.59
CA ILE A 180 -36.02 -28.16 -9.57
C ILE A 180 -35.29 -27.10 -10.42
N ILE A 181 -35.92 -26.60 -11.48
CA ILE A 181 -35.34 -25.56 -12.36
C ILE A 181 -35.42 -24.18 -11.69
N GLU A 182 -36.49 -23.89 -10.94
CA GLU A 182 -36.61 -22.63 -10.19
C GLU A 182 -35.59 -22.56 -9.03
N GLU A 183 -35.30 -23.67 -8.35
CA GLU A 183 -34.30 -23.72 -7.27
C GLU A 183 -32.85 -23.59 -7.81
N TYR A 184 -32.59 -24.03 -9.05
CA TYR A 184 -31.28 -23.90 -9.70
C TYR A 184 -31.01 -22.48 -10.23
N GLU A 185 -32.03 -21.76 -10.70
CA GLU A 185 -31.86 -20.34 -11.09
C GLU A 185 -31.67 -19.41 -9.88
N GLU A 186 -32.31 -19.71 -8.74
CA GLU A 186 -32.20 -18.90 -7.52
C GLU A 186 -30.82 -19.08 -6.83
N THR A 187 -30.21 -20.26 -6.93
CA THR A 187 -28.86 -20.54 -6.39
C THR A 187 -27.73 -19.96 -7.27
N VAL A 188 -27.92 -19.93 -8.59
CA VAL A 188 -26.94 -19.33 -9.52
C VAL A 188 -26.93 -17.79 -9.41
N LEU A 189 -28.08 -17.14 -9.19
CA LEU A 189 -28.16 -15.69 -8.96
C LEU A 189 -27.58 -15.27 -7.59
N ASN A 190 -27.75 -16.09 -6.55
CA ASN A 190 -27.19 -15.83 -5.22
C ASN A 190 -25.67 -16.08 -5.14
N SER A 191 -25.12 -16.94 -6.01
CA SER A 191 -23.67 -17.16 -6.11
C SER A 191 -22.94 -16.05 -6.90
N SER A 192 -23.65 -15.38 -7.81
CA SER A 192 -23.09 -14.31 -8.64
C SER A 192 -23.13 -12.94 -7.95
N THR A 193 -23.98 -12.75 -6.94
CA THR A 193 -23.96 -11.56 -6.07
C THR A 193 -22.92 -11.63 -4.93
N CYS A 194 -22.25 -12.78 -4.72
CA CYS A 194 -21.20 -12.94 -3.71
C CYS A 194 -19.75 -12.85 -4.25
N LYS A 195 -19.53 -12.51 -5.53
CA LYS A 195 -18.19 -12.30 -6.12
C LYS A 195 -17.80 -10.83 -6.34
N GLU A 196 -18.52 -9.91 -5.73
CA GLU A 196 -18.04 -8.55 -5.48
C GLU A 196 -17.94 -8.34 -3.98
N ILE A 197 -16.85 -8.76 -3.33
CA ILE A 197 -16.23 -8.13 -2.14
C ILE A 197 -14.92 -8.89 -1.84
N SER A 198 -13.87 -8.08 -1.60
CA SER A 198 -12.51 -8.42 -1.16
C SER A 198 -11.51 -8.92 -2.19
N THR A 199 -11.22 -8.09 -3.20
CA THR A 199 -9.81 -7.81 -3.52
C THR A 199 -9.21 -7.06 -2.33
N ASN A 200 -8.75 -7.80 -1.33
CA ASN A 200 -7.89 -7.24 -0.30
C ASN A 200 -6.46 -7.38 -0.80
N GLU A 201 -5.89 -6.24 -1.19
CA GLU A 201 -4.48 -6.08 -1.52
C GLU A 201 -3.63 -6.60 -0.36
N GLN A 202 -2.96 -7.74 -0.56
CA GLN A 202 -1.82 -8.11 0.27
C GLN A 202 -0.55 -7.85 -0.53
N GLN A 203 0.01 -6.69 -0.25
CA GLN A 203 1.40 -6.33 -0.50
C GLN A 203 2.32 -7.48 -0.06
N THR A 204 3.06 -8.04 -1.01
CA THR A 204 4.24 -8.84 -0.76
C THR A 204 5.29 -7.95 -0.08
N GLN A 205 5.46 -8.14 1.22
CA GLN A 205 6.67 -7.70 1.93
C GLN A 205 7.84 -8.54 1.43
N MET A 206 8.83 -7.87 0.85
CA MET A 206 10.17 -8.44 0.70
C MET A 206 10.81 -8.54 2.10
N PRO A 207 11.34 -9.70 2.50
CA PRO A 207 12.16 -9.79 3.70
C PRO A 207 13.54 -9.17 3.46
N ILE A 208 14.01 -8.51 4.51
CA ILE A 208 15.34 -7.92 4.71
C ILE A 208 16.43 -8.98 4.56
#